data_AF-A0A7W9GDB1-F1
#
_entry.id   AF-A0A7W9GDB1-F1
#
_cell.length_a   1.000
_cell.length_b   1.000
_cell.length_c   1.000
_cell.angle_alpha   90.00
_cell.angle_beta   90.00
_cell.angle_gamma   90.00
#
_symmetry.space_group_name_H-M   'P 1'
#
loop_
_entity.id
_entity.type
_entity.pdbx_description
1 polymer ?
#
loop_
_entity_poly.entity_id
_entity_poly.type
_entity_poly.pdbx_seq_one_letter_code
_entity_poly.pdbx_strand_id
1 'polypeptide(L)'
;MRIQVLRLPLYELAGVSEEPFALIVDQAAPEGDGWSMPSLAVFAEQVGARGVWVTPATVEVVDQFPPEIVDHVPIGDLAEAVDGH
;
A
#
# COMPACT_ATOMS: atom_id res chain seq x y z
N MET A 1 -2.61 19.83 -8.81
CA MET A 1 -3.34 18.82 -8.03
C MET A 1 -3.22 17.46 -8.69
N ARG A 2 -2.65 16.49 -7.97
CA ARG A 2 -2.56 15.08 -8.37
C ARG A 2 -3.05 14.22 -7.20
N ILE A 3 -3.82 13.17 -7.50
CA ILE A 3 -4.33 12.21 -6.52
C ILE A 3 -3.52 10.91 -6.67
N GLN A 4 -2.99 10.40 -5.56
CA GLN A 4 -2.22 9.16 -5.49
C GLN A 4 -2.82 8.25 -4.43
N VAL A 5 -2.61 6.95 -4.57
CA VAL A 5 -3.04 5.93 -3.60
C VAL A 5 -1.85 5.54 -2.73
N LEU A 6 -2.00 5.67 -1.42
CA LEU A 6 -1.07 5.12 -0.43
C LEU A 6 -1.66 3.81 0.09
N ARG A 7 -1.03 2.68 -0.22
CA ARG A 7 -1.38 1.40 0.39
C ARG A 7 -1.04 1.46 1.88
N LEU A 8 -2.01 1.09 2.71
CA LEU A 8 -1.81 0.97 4.15
C LEU A 8 -1.55 -0.50 4.49
N PRO A 9 -0.95 -0.79 5.66
CA PRO A 9 -0.74 -2.17 6.08
C PRO A 9 -2.05 -2.96 6.07
N LEU A 10 -1.97 -4.20 5.60
CA LEU A 10 -3.05 -5.17 5.71
C LEU A 10 -3.39 -5.34 7.20
N TYR A 11 -4.68 -5.39 7.50
CA TYR A 11 -5.16 -5.68 8.84
C TYR A 11 -6.31 -6.66 8.80
N GLU A 12 -6.40 -7.47 9.86
CA GLU A 12 -7.48 -8.42 10.04
C GLU A 12 -8.38 -7.94 11.17
N LEU A 13 -9.69 -7.87 10.89
CA LEU A 13 -10.70 -7.57 11.88
C LEU A 13 -11.80 -8.62 11.81
N ALA A 14 -12.04 -9.31 12.94
CA ALA A 14 -13.07 -10.34 13.04
C ALA A 14 -12.97 -11.44 11.96
N GLY A 15 -11.75 -11.81 11.55
CA GLY A 15 -11.51 -12.83 10.52
C GLY A 15 -11.70 -12.34 9.08
N VAL A 16 -11.91 -11.04 8.88
CA VAL A 16 -11.91 -10.40 7.56
C VAL A 16 -10.57 -9.71 7.37
N SER A 17 -9.86 -10.11 6.32
CA SER A 17 -8.64 -9.43 5.87
C SER A 17 -9.03 -8.28 4.95
N GLU A 18 -8.50 -7.09 5.23
CA GLU A 18 -8.71 -5.90 4.41
C GLU A 18 -7.36 -5.34 3.95
N GLU A 19 -7.32 -4.88 2.71
CA GLU A 19 -6.22 -4.12 2.12
C GLU A 19 -6.59 -2.62 2.08
N PRO A 20 -6.46 -1.90 3.20
CA PRO A 20 -6.83 -0.50 3.27
C PRO A 20 -5.89 0.37 2.44
N PHE A 21 -6.40 1.55 2.06
CA PHE A 21 -5.59 2.57 1.41
C PHE A 21 -6.04 3.97 1.83
N ALA A 22 -5.16 4.95 1.64
CA ALA A 22 -5.44 6.37 1.80
C ALA A 22 -5.20 7.12 0.49
N LEU A 23 -5.86 8.27 0.33
CA LEU A 23 -5.62 9.17 -0.79
C LEU A 23 -4.62 10.25 -0.40
N ILE A 24 -3.61 10.46 -1.23
CA ILE A 24 -2.70 11.59 -1.14
C ILE A 24 -3.06 12.57 -2.25
N VAL A 25 -3.42 13.79 -1.89
CA VAL A 25 -3.71 14.88 -2.81
C VAL A 25 -2.59 15.90 -2.70
N ASP A 26 -1.67 15.85 -3.66
CA ASP A 26 -0.47 16.67 -3.66
C ASP A 26 -0.55 17.78 -4.72
N GLN A 27 0.31 18.79 -4.59
CA GLN A 27 0.24 20.00 -5.42
C GLN A 27 -1.16 20.65 -5.42
N ALA A 28 -1.87 20.57 -4.29
CA ALA A 28 -3.15 21.23 -4.08
C ALA A 28 -2.90 22.63 -3.52
N ALA A 29 -3.47 23.66 -4.13
CA ALA A 29 -3.34 25.00 -3.58
C ALA A 29 -4.18 25.08 -2.28
N PRO A 30 -3.71 25.83 -1.27
CA PRO A 30 -4.49 26.04 -0.05
C PRO A 30 -5.81 26.77 -0.31
N GLU A 31 -5.89 27.52 -1.42
CA GLU A 31 -7.07 28.30 -1.82
C GLU A 31 -7.19 28.26 -3.36
N GLY A 32 -8.05 27.43 -3.95
CA GLY A 32 -8.51 27.69 -5.33
C GLY A 32 -8.75 26.55 -6.33
N ASP A 33 -8.66 25.28 -5.95
CA ASP A 33 -8.66 24.17 -6.94
C ASP A 33 -10.08 23.65 -7.29
N GLY A 34 -11.13 24.24 -6.71
CA GLY A 34 -12.52 23.80 -6.90
C GLY A 34 -12.93 22.56 -6.09
N TRP A 35 -11.97 21.83 -5.51
CA TRP A 35 -12.23 20.73 -4.58
C TRP A 35 -12.11 21.21 -3.15
N SER A 36 -13.25 21.46 -2.52
CA SER A 36 -13.28 21.76 -1.09
C SER A 36 -12.88 20.52 -0.27
N MET A 37 -12.26 20.72 0.90
CA MET A 37 -11.97 19.63 1.84
C MET A 37 -13.18 18.72 2.12
N PRO A 38 -14.42 19.25 2.30
CA PRO A 38 -15.62 18.43 2.38
C PRO A 38 -15.87 17.54 1.16
N SER A 39 -15.64 18.03 -0.06
CA SER A 39 -15.82 17.25 -1.29
C SER A 39 -14.82 16.09 -1.39
N LEU A 40 -13.57 16.32 -0.96
CA LEU A 40 -12.54 15.29 -0.91
C LEU A 40 -12.83 14.21 0.14
N ALA A 41 -13.37 14.60 1.30
CA ALA A 41 -13.78 13.66 2.34
C ALA A 41 -14.92 12.75 1.84
N VAL A 42 -15.94 13.33 1.19
CA VAL A 42 -17.05 12.55 0.60
C VAL A 42 -16.54 11.61 -0.49
N PHE A 43 -15.66 12.09 -1.37
CA PHE A 43 -15.06 11.25 -2.41
C PHE A 43 -14.27 10.08 -1.80
N ALA A 44 -13.45 10.34 -0.78
CA ALA A 44 -12.67 9.31 -0.10
C ALA A 44 -13.55 8.23 0.53
N GLU A 45 -14.66 8.62 1.17
CA GLU A 45 -15.64 7.67 1.71
C GLU A 45 -16.27 6.81 0.61
N GLN A 46 -16.68 7.42 -0.52
CA GLN A 46 -17.31 6.71 -1.63
C GLN A 46 -16.40 5.67 -2.29
N VAL A 47 -15.09 5.92 -2.33
CA VAL A 47 -14.13 4.96 -2.88
C VAL A 47 -13.59 3.97 -1.84
N GLY A 48 -13.97 4.11 -0.57
CA GLY A 48 -13.52 3.22 0.52
C GLY A 48 -12.14 3.55 1.07
N ALA A 49 -11.61 4.75 0.81
CA ALA A 49 -10.34 5.18 1.38
C ALA A 49 -10.48 5.40 2.90
N ARG A 50 -9.46 4.99 3.65
CA ARG A 50 -9.39 5.13 5.12
C ARG A 50 -8.94 6.52 5.58
N GLY A 51 -8.46 7.35 4.66
CA GLY A 51 -8.06 8.72 4.96
C GLY A 51 -7.67 9.51 3.72
N VAL A 52 -7.53 10.81 3.91
CA VAL A 52 -7.06 11.76 2.89
C VAL A 52 -5.99 12.65 3.50
N TRP A 53 -4.87 12.79 2.81
CA TRP A 53 -3.85 13.78 3.13
C TRP A 53 -3.71 14.77 1.97
N VAL A 54 -3.97 16.05 2.25
CA VAL A 54 -3.85 17.14 1.29
C VAL A 54 -2.59 17.96 1.58
N THR A 55 -1.80 18.26 0.56
CA THR A 55 -0.58 19.05 0.70
C THR A 55 -0.26 19.86 -0.57
N PRO A 56 0.29 21.09 -0.43
CA PRO A 56 0.78 21.85 -1.57
C PRO A 56 2.12 21.31 -2.12
N ALA A 57 2.85 20.54 -1.32
CA ALA A 57 4.11 19.93 -1.76
C ALA A 57 3.85 18.80 -2.77
N THR A 58 4.87 18.44 -3.55
CA THR A 58 4.86 17.19 -4.31
C THR A 58 5.30 16.06 -3.38
N VAL A 59 4.58 14.94 -3.37
CA VAL A 59 4.85 13.76 -2.56
C VAL A 59 5.11 12.57 -3.48
N GLU A 60 6.17 11.81 -3.20
CA GLU A 60 6.39 10.50 -3.81
C GLU A 60 5.90 9.41 -2.85
N VAL A 61 4.95 8.59 -3.32
CA VAL A 61 4.52 7.40 -2.60
C VAL A 61 5.44 6.24 -3.00
N VAL A 62 6.20 5.73 -2.04
CA VAL A 62 7.07 4.56 -2.23
C VAL A 62 6.34 3.34 -1.69
N ASP A 63 6.05 2.36 -2.55
CA ASP A 63 5.49 1.08 -2.10
C ASP A 63 6.50 0.38 -1.19
N GLN A 64 6.11 0.19 0.07
CA GLN A 64 6.84 -0.67 0.99
C GLN A 64 6.44 -2.12 0.68
N PHE A 65 7.02 -2.72 -0.35
CA PHE A 65 7.04 -4.17 -0.41
C PHE A 65 7.93 -4.65 0.74
N PRO A 66 7.45 -5.51 1.67
CA PRO A 66 8.39 -6.31 2.42
C PRO A 66 9.22 -7.10 1.39
N PRO A 67 10.55 -7.25 1.57
CA PRO A 67 11.33 -8.08 0.67
C PRO A 67 10.63 -9.45 0.56
N GLU A 68 10.43 -9.96 -0.65
CA GLU A 68 9.94 -11.31 -0.85
C GLU A 68 10.84 -12.24 -0.04
N ILE A 69 10.30 -12.84 1.02
CA ILE A 69 10.97 -13.93 1.70
C ILE A 69 10.90 -15.08 0.70
N VAL A 70 11.98 -15.24 -0.07
CA VAL A 70 12.16 -16.41 -0.93
C VAL A 70 12.33 -17.58 0.02
N ASP A 71 11.26 -18.34 0.23
CA ASP A 71 11.29 -19.55 1.04
C ASP A 71 12.28 -20.50 0.36
N HIS A 72 13.47 -20.65 0.94
CA HIS A 72 14.52 -21.47 0.38
C HIS A 72 13.99 -22.90 0.28
N VAL A 73 13.87 -23.39 -0.95
CA VAL A 73 13.51 -24.77 -1.30
C VAL A 73 14.17 -25.73 -0.31
N PRO A 74 13.42 -26.63 0.36
CA PRO A 74 14.05 -27.66 1.17
C PRO A 74 14.93 -28.50 0.24
N ILE A 75 16.23 -28.52 0.51
CA ILE A 75 17.15 -29.49 -0.09
C ILE A 75 16.72 -30.86 0.47
N GLY A 76 15.75 -31.47 -0.21
CA GLY A 76 15.35 -32.84 0.01
C GLY A 76 16.52 -33.77 -0.36
N ASP A 77 16.78 -34.70 0.56
CA ASP A 77 17.53 -35.94 0.42
C ASP A 77 18.51 -36.06 -0.77
N LEU A 78 19.79 -35.88 -0.46
CA LEU A 78 20.87 -36.55 -1.19
C LEU A 78 21.33 -37.76 -0.36
N ALA A 79 20.39 -38.68 -0.12
CA ALA A 79 20.69 -40.05 0.23
C ALA A 79 20.62 -40.89 -1.04
N GLU A 80 21.76 -41.11 -1.70
CA GLU A 80 22.05 -42.40 -2.30
C GLU A 80 23.56 -42.58 -2.54
N ALA A 81 23.99 -43.80 -2.27
CA ALA A 81 25.36 -44.24 -2.10
C ALA A 81 26.10 -44.43 -3.43
N VAL A 82 27.42 -44.22 -3.44
CA VAL A 82 28.31 -45.04 -4.26
C VAL A 82 29.61 -45.32 -3.49
N ASP A 83 29.72 -46.59 -3.11
CA ASP A 83 30.92 -47.27 -2.64
C ASP A 83 31.99 -47.33 -3.76
N GLY A 84 33.27 -47.19 -3.40
CA GLY A 84 34.38 -47.58 -4.27
C GLY A 84 35.55 -46.60 -4.39
N HIS A 85 36.55 -46.71 -3.51
CA HIS A 85 37.86 -47.33 -3.83
C HIS A 85 38.71 -47.49 -2.57
#